data_AF-A0A2S6AJF8-F1
#
_entry.id   AF-A0A2S6AJF8-F1
#
_cell.length_a   1.000
_cell.length_b   1.000
_cell.length_c   1.000
_cell.angle_alpha   90.00
_cell.angle_beta   90.00
_cell.angle_gamma   90.00
#
_symmetry.space_group_name_H-M   'P 1'
#
loop_
_entity.id
_entity.type
_entity.pdbx_description
1 polymer ?
#
loop_
_entity_poly.entity_id
_entity_poly.type
_entity_poly.pdbx_seq_one_letter_code
_entity_poly.pdbx_strand_id
1 'polypeptide(L)'
;MTVLGGLEPRDMGAASGLLQTTQQIGLSRGVGILTTIYQSARTDREATGATVHEALAHGLSIAVIAAVVFAAAALVISLVVIGEPKQPAA
;
A
#
# COMPACT_ATOMS: atom_id res chain seq x y z
N MET A 1 2.57 -23.88 -0.75
CA MET A 1 2.66 -23.20 0.55
C MET A 1 1.68 -22.04 0.55
N THR A 2 0.57 -22.14 1.29
CA THR A 2 -0.24 -20.96 1.60
C THR A 2 0.38 -20.27 2.81
N VAL A 3 0.17 -18.96 2.98
CA VAL A 3 0.77 -18.18 4.07
C VAL A 3 0.40 -18.70 5.47
N LEU A 4 -0.62 -19.57 5.58
CA LEU A 4 -1.12 -20.18 6.82
C LEU A 4 -0.96 -21.72 6.88
N GLY A 5 -0.34 -22.35 5.87
CA GLY A 5 -0.42 -23.80 5.65
C GLY A 5 0.29 -24.71 6.67
N GLY A 6 0.96 -24.16 7.69
CA GLY A 6 1.71 -24.91 8.71
C GLY A 6 1.18 -24.78 10.15
N LEU A 7 0.01 -24.16 10.33
CA LEU A 7 -0.55 -23.89 11.65
C LEU A 7 -1.54 -24.99 12.10
N GLU A 8 -1.66 -25.17 13.41
CA GLU A 8 -2.67 -26.06 13.99
C GLU A 8 -4.10 -25.52 13.75
N PRO A 9 -5.11 -26.40 13.58
CA PRO A 9 -6.49 -25.98 13.26
C PRO A 9 -7.09 -24.96 14.24
N ARG A 10 -6.73 -25.03 15.52
CA ARG A 10 -7.18 -24.10 16.56
C ARG A 10 -6.66 -22.67 16.37
N ASP A 11 -5.50 -22.50 15.74
CA ASP A 11 -4.82 -21.21 15.60
C ASP A 11 -5.12 -20.53 14.25
N MET A 12 -5.72 -21.28 13.30
CA MET A 12 -6.07 -20.81 11.96
C MET A 12 -6.99 -19.58 11.97
N GLY A 13 -7.95 -19.52 12.90
CA GLY A 13 -8.88 -18.40 13.03
C GLY A 13 -8.19 -17.11 13.45
N ALA A 14 -7.33 -17.18 14.47
CA ALA A 14 -6.54 -16.05 14.94
C ALA A 14 -5.54 -15.58 13.87
N ALA A 15 -4.85 -16.51 13.20
CA ALA A 15 -3.88 -16.17 12.17
C ALA A 15 -4.52 -15.52 10.94
N SER A 16 -5.66 -16.03 10.47
CA SER A 16 -6.42 -15.41 9.38
C SER A 16 -6.95 -14.03 9.77
N GLY A 17 -7.46 -13.88 11.00
CA GLY A 17 -7.90 -12.59 11.54
C GLY A 17 -6.78 -11.54 11.54
N LEU A 18 -5.60 -11.89 12.08
CA LEU A 18 -4.44 -11.00 12.10
C LEU A 18 -3.97 -10.60 10.69
N LEU A 19 -3.93 -11.57 9.76
CA LEU A 19 -3.58 -11.32 8.37
C LEU A 19 -4.58 -10.35 7.73
N GLN A 20 -5.88 -10.60 7.90
CA GLN A 20 -6.93 -9.75 7.34
C GLN A 20 -6.87 -8.34 7.92
N THR A 21 -6.70 -8.19 9.24
CA THR A 21 -6.54 -6.89 9.89
C THR A 21 -5.33 -6.14 9.35
N THR A 22 -4.20 -6.82 9.16
CA THR A 22 -2.99 -6.20 8.59
C THR A 22 -3.24 -5.72 7.16
N GLN A 23 -3.89 -6.54 6.33
CA GLN A 23 -4.28 -6.16 4.97
C GLN A 23 -5.23 -4.96 4.97
N GLN A 24 -6.24 -4.95 5.84
CA GLN A 24 -7.20 -3.84 5.91
C GLN A 24 -6.56 -2.54 6.40
N ILE A 25 -5.63 -2.61 7.36
CA ILE A 25 -4.82 -1.45 7.78
C ILE A 25 -4.04 -0.92 6.57
N GLY A 26 -3.41 -1.80 5.79
CA GLY A 26 -2.68 -1.43 4.58
C GLY A 26 -3.57 -0.74 3.55
N LEU A 27 -4.72 -1.33 3.24
CA LEU A 27 -5.68 -0.79 2.27
C LEU A 27 -6.19 0.59 2.69
N SER A 28 -6.62 0.74 3.95
CA SER A 28 -7.10 2.00 4.52
C SER A 28 -6.03 3.10 4.45
N ARG A 29 -4.80 2.78 4.88
CA ARG A 29 -3.69 3.75 4.89
C ARG A 29 -3.23 4.11 3.49
N GLY A 30 -3.20 3.15 2.56
CA GLY A 30 -2.84 3.40 1.17
C GLY A 30 -3.77 4.40 0.50
N VAL A 31 -5.09 4.20 0.61
CA VAL A 31 -6.10 5.11 0.04
C VAL A 31 -6.02 6.50 0.67
N GLY A 32 -5.88 6.58 2.00
CA GLY A 32 -5.76 7.85 2.71
C GLY A 32 -4.57 8.68 2.23
N ILE A 33 -3.37 8.10 2.20
CA ILE A 33 -2.14 8.77 1.78
C ILE A 33 -2.25 9.30 0.35
N LEU A 34 -2.69 8.46 -0.60
CA LEU A 34 -2.79 8.84 -2.01
C LEU A 34 -3.84 9.94 -2.24
N THR A 35 -4.96 9.87 -1.53
CA THR A 35 -6.01 10.90 -1.61
C THR A 35 -5.51 12.24 -1.06
N THR A 36 -4.77 12.23 0.05
CA THR A 36 -4.16 13.44 0.61
C THR A 36 -3.17 14.09 -0.37
N ILE A 37 -2.31 13.29 -1.01
CA ILE A 37 -1.35 13.78 -2.01
C ILE A 37 -2.07 14.41 -3.20
N TYR A 38 -3.08 13.71 -3.74
CA TYR A 38 -3.93 14.22 -4.82
C TYR A 38 -4.55 15.57 -4.47
N GLN A 39 -5.22 15.66 -3.31
CA GLN A 39 -5.87 16.89 -2.89
C GLN A 39 -4.87 18.02 -2.65
N SER A 40 -3.73 17.72 -2.01
CA SER A 40 -2.67 18.70 -1.78
C SER A 40 -2.15 19.30 -3.09
N ALA A 41 -1.80 18.46 -4.06
CA ALA A 41 -1.28 18.90 -5.35
C ALA A 41 -2.32 19.65 -6.18
N ARG A 42 -3.58 19.23 -6.11
CA ARG A 42 -4.70 19.93 -6.74
C ARG A 42 -4.89 21.32 -6.15
N THR A 43 -5.00 21.42 -4.82
CA THR A 43 -5.25 22.69 -4.12
C THR A 43 -4.11 23.70 -4.33
N ASP A 44 -2.86 23.22 -4.33
CA ASP A 44 -1.70 24.05 -4.65
C ASP A 44 -1.81 24.63 -6.08
N ARG A 45 -2.18 23.78 -7.05
CA ARG A 45 -2.34 24.21 -8.45
C ARG A 45 -3.53 25.17 -8.63
N GLU A 46 -4.65 24.96 -7.95
CA GLU A 46 -5.79 25.89 -7.93
C GLU A 46 -5.37 27.27 -7.36
N ALA A 47 -4.54 27.29 -6.32
CA ALA A 47 -4.05 28.54 -5.72
C ALA A 47 -3.18 29.38 -6.68
N THR A 48 -2.54 28.74 -7.67
CA THR A 48 -1.78 29.44 -8.73
C THR A 48 -2.65 30.00 -9.87
N GLY A 49 -3.98 29.91 -9.76
CA GLY A 49 -4.92 30.41 -10.77
C GLY A 49 -5.18 29.45 -11.94
N ALA A 50 -4.83 28.17 -11.78
CA ALA A 50 -5.10 27.15 -12.79
C ALA A 50 -6.60 26.92 -13.01
N THR A 51 -6.97 26.49 -14.22
CA THR A 51 -8.34 26.01 -14.45
C THR A 51 -8.60 24.72 -13.67
N VAL A 52 -9.87 24.43 -13.40
CA VAL A 52 -10.29 23.20 -12.69
C VAL A 52 -9.75 21.94 -13.40
N HIS A 53 -9.82 21.89 -14.73
CA HIS A 53 -9.34 20.74 -15.49
C HIS A 53 -7.82 20.54 -15.36
N GLU A 54 -7.04 21.62 -15.40
CA GLU A 54 -5.59 21.55 -15.23
C GLU A 54 -5.21 21.12 -13.81
N ALA A 55 -5.90 21.63 -12.78
CA ALA A 55 -5.65 21.24 -11.40
C ALA A 55 -5.98 19.76 -11.13
N LEU A 56 -7.08 19.26 -11.69
CA LEU A 56 -7.46 17.84 -11.60
C LEU A 56 -6.41 16.94 -12.29
N ALA A 57 -6.00 17.30 -13.51
CA ALA A 57 -5.00 16.53 -14.26
C ALA A 57 -3.64 16.54 -13.56
N HIS A 58 -3.24 17.69 -13.01
CA HIS A 58 -2.00 17.83 -12.25
C HIS A 58 -2.03 17.00 -10.96
N GLY A 59 -3.11 17.13 -10.16
CA GLY A 59 -3.28 16.35 -8.94
C GLY A 59 -3.22 14.84 -9.21
N LEU A 60 -3.89 14.37 -10.27
CA LEU A 60 -3.87 12.95 -10.66
C LEU A 60 -2.46 12.51 -11.09
N SER A 61 -1.76 13.32 -11.89
CA SER A 61 -0.38 13.03 -12.32
C SER A 61 0.55 12.86 -11.11
N ILE A 62 0.49 13.78 -10.15
CA ILE A 62 1.29 13.71 -8.91
C ILE A 62 0.91 12.49 -8.07
N ALA A 63 -0.39 12.18 -7.94
CA ALA A 63 -0.85 11.02 -7.20
C ALA A 63 -0.38 9.69 -7.82
N VAL A 64 -0.38 9.57 -9.15
CA VAL A 64 0.13 8.38 -9.86
C VAL A 64 1.64 8.24 -9.66
N ILE A 65 2.41 9.32 -9.75
CA ILE A 65 3.86 9.30 -9.47
C ILE A 65 4.11 8.83 -8.03
N ALA A 66 3.35 9.37 -7.07
CA ALA A 66 3.46 8.94 -5.67
C ALA A 66 3.09 7.45 -5.50
N ALA A 67 2.08 6.95 -6.20
CA ALA A 67 1.71 5.54 -6.19
C ALA A 67 2.82 4.65 -6.75
N VAL A 68 3.51 5.07 -7.83
CA VAL A 68 4.67 4.35 -8.38
C VAL A 68 5.80 4.29 -7.36
N VAL A 69 6.13 5.40 -6.71
CA VAL A 69 7.16 5.44 -5.65
C VAL A 69 6.77 4.54 -4.47
N PHE A 70 5.51 4.59 -4.05
CA PHE A 70 4.99 3.76 -2.97
C PHE A 70 5.07 2.26 -3.31
N ALA A 71 4.67 1.87 -4.52
CA ALA A 71 4.77 0.50 -5.00
C ALA A 71 6.22 0.02 -5.12
N ALA A 72 7.12 0.86 -5.62
CA ALA A 72 8.54 0.57 -5.67
C ALA A 72 9.13 0.37 -4.27
N ALA A 73 8.77 1.21 -3.29
CA ALA A 73 9.18 1.04 -1.91
C ALA A 73 8.65 -0.27 -1.30
N ALA A 74 7.37 -0.60 -1.54
CA ALA A 74 6.79 -1.86 -1.10
C ALA A 74 7.49 -3.09 -1.73
N LEU A 75 7.89 -2.98 -3.01
CA LEU A 75 8.66 -4.00 -3.70
C LEU A 75 10.05 -4.16 -3.08
N VAL A 76 10.77 -3.07 -2.85
CA VAL A 76 12.09 -3.08 -2.20
C VAL A 76 12.00 -3.72 -0.81
N ILE A 77 11.00 -3.33 -0.01
CA ILE A 77 10.76 -3.92 1.32
C ILE A 77 10.49 -5.42 1.18
N SER A 78 9.66 -5.84 0.21
CA SER A 78 9.36 -7.25 -0.02
C SER A 78 10.62 -8.04 -0.38
N LEU A 79 11.48 -7.51 -1.25
CA LEU A 79 12.73 -8.15 -1.65
C LEU A 79 13.76 -8.25 -0.50
N VAL A 80 13.78 -7.28 0.41
CA VAL A 80 14.73 -7.24 1.54
C VAL A 80 14.22 -8.07 2.73
N VAL A 81 12.91 -8.11 2.97
CA VAL A 81 12.31 -8.73 4.16
C VAL A 81 11.89 -10.18 3.93
N ILE A 82 11.44 -10.53 2.72
CA ILE A 82 10.99 -11.90 2.41
C ILE A 82 12.22 -12.73 2.02
N GLY A 83 12.88 -13.31 3.02
CA GLY A 83 13.93 -14.32 2.83
C GLY A 83 13.37 -15.74 2.66
N GLU A 84 14.16 -16.64 2.06
CA GLU A 84 13.79 -18.06 1.94
C GLU A 84 13.54 -18.68 3.33
N PRO A 85 12.40 -19.35 3.55
CA PRO A 85 12.20 -20.17 4.74
C PRO A 85 13.30 -21.23 4.78
N LYS A 86 14.16 -21.16 5.80
CA LYS A 86 15.17 -22.20 6.05
C LYS A 86 14.41 -23.49 6.33
N GLN A 87 14.37 -24.39 5.35
CA GLN A 87 13.66 -25.67 5.43
C GLN A 87 14.16 -26.41 6.68
N PRO A 88 13.30 -26.68 7.67
CA PRO A 88 13.73 -27.44 8.84
C PRO A 88 14.22 -28.80 8.35
N ALA A 89 15.48 -29.10 8.61
CA ALA A 89 16.05 -30.41 8.31
C ALA A 89 15.18 -31.47 9.01
N ALA A 90 14.69 -32.42 8.21
CA ALA A 90 13.85 -33.53 8.64
C ALA A 90 14.57 -34.44 9.65
#